data_AF-A0A415DWV0-F1
#
_entry.id   AF-A0A415DWV0-F1
#
_cell.length_a   1.000
_cell.length_b   1.000
_cell.length_c   1.000
_cell.angle_alpha   90.00
_cell.angle_beta   90.00
_cell.angle_gamma   90.00
#
_symmetry.space_group_name_H-M   'P 1'
#
loop_
_entity.id
_entity.type
_entity.pdbx_description
1 polymer ?
#
loop_
_entity_poly.entity_id
_entity_poly.type
_entity_poly.pdbx_seq_one_letter_code
_entity_poly.pdbx_strand_id
1 'polypeptide(L)'
;MTNMEYKIYKEDDFRVSNWMGGKTTQLAIFPETAKYLERNFIWRLSSATCEKEESDFSKLAEFDRVLMVLQGDVVLAHQDVRVARLGELEQDSFDGGYSTKSFGKITDYNLILAKGNKGFLDVITPGPNSQTPELESYPEYEQFTQGYYCRDGFATITIDGETMMLTPGQQLVINCENGKAPALSVMGEGHLVRAQIFYNYHQEEMGPTIIPKEKACFDDYKACIFLANTQFRGASFIFKKLKSQWYDEELTAAINKIEKLYLTFFIGTFGFAALAVYGLERFTGIEWVLWIVGWFLIDIFLISPSLYLAVVPKPVRKHIKDINNLTPYEQRVLEKQLATNERLEKLLKKYKNSGRYQYDEDGNSVEYPYKKE
;
A
#
# COMPACT_ATOMS: atom_id res chain seq x y z
N MET A 1 -5.92 2.21 30.30
CA MET A 1 -6.45 3.12 29.28
C MET A 1 -6.53 2.32 28.00
N THR A 2 -7.74 2.04 27.54
CA THR A 2 -7.98 1.36 26.26
C THR A 2 -7.46 2.26 25.14
N ASN A 3 -6.55 1.75 24.31
CA ASN A 3 -6.19 2.43 23.05
C ASN A 3 -7.34 2.22 22.07
N MET A 4 -8.41 2.97 22.28
CA MET A 4 -9.53 3.03 21.36
C MET A 4 -9.30 4.21 20.40
N GLU A 5 -9.41 3.94 19.11
CA GLU A 5 -9.32 4.96 18.07
C GLU A 5 -10.57 4.87 17.21
N TYR A 6 -11.26 6.00 17.04
CA TYR A 6 -12.38 6.10 16.12
C TYR A 6 -12.22 7.30 15.19
N LYS A 7 -12.74 7.18 13.97
CA LYS A 7 -12.59 8.18 12.91
C LYS A 7 -13.78 8.18 11.98
N ILE A 8 -14.34 9.36 11.70
CA ILE A 8 -15.28 9.57 10.60
C ILE A 8 -14.48 9.94 9.36
N TYR A 9 -14.72 9.19 8.29
CA TYR A 9 -14.27 9.47 6.95
C TYR A 9 -15.42 10.09 6.15
N LYS A 10 -15.10 11.17 5.44
CA LYS A 10 -15.99 11.92 4.57
C LYS A 10 -15.48 11.83 3.13
N GLU A 11 -16.22 12.45 2.21
CA GLU A 11 -15.89 12.42 0.77
C GLU A 11 -14.43 12.79 0.47
N ASP A 12 -13.92 13.84 1.12
CA ASP A 12 -12.53 14.32 0.94
C ASP A 12 -11.46 13.33 1.45
N ASP A 13 -11.83 12.40 2.34
CA ASP A 13 -10.92 11.37 2.87
C ASP A 13 -10.83 10.15 1.96
N PHE A 14 -11.80 9.98 1.04
CA PHE A 14 -11.92 8.78 0.25
C PHE A 14 -10.99 8.76 -0.97
N ARG A 15 -10.54 7.55 -1.32
CA ARG A 15 -9.78 7.32 -2.56
C ARG A 15 -10.69 6.71 -3.61
N VAL A 16 -10.88 7.40 -4.73
CA VAL A 16 -11.71 6.93 -5.85
C VAL A 16 -10.83 6.36 -6.96
N SER A 17 -11.20 5.17 -7.46
CA SER A 17 -10.59 4.57 -8.66
C SER A 17 -11.67 4.24 -9.69
N ASN A 18 -11.47 4.72 -10.92
CA ASN A 18 -12.35 4.43 -12.05
C ASN A 18 -11.86 3.20 -12.82
N TRP A 19 -12.80 2.40 -13.32
CA TRP A 19 -12.53 1.24 -14.15
C TRP A 19 -13.57 1.16 -15.27
N MET A 20 -13.34 0.31 -16.27
CA MET A 20 -14.13 0.34 -17.52
C MET A 20 -15.64 0.11 -17.33
N GLY A 21 -16.07 -0.48 -16.22
CA GLY A 21 -17.47 -0.77 -15.94
C GLY A 21 -18.05 -0.02 -14.73
N GLY A 22 -17.32 0.96 -14.18
CA GLY A 22 -17.81 1.69 -13.01
C GLY A 22 -16.72 2.42 -12.22
N LYS A 23 -17.04 2.73 -10.97
CA LYS A 23 -16.12 3.37 -10.03
C LYS A 23 -16.12 2.66 -8.69
N THR A 24 -15.01 2.76 -7.97
CA THR A 24 -14.89 2.26 -6.60
C THR A 24 -14.35 3.36 -5.71
N THR A 25 -15.07 3.62 -4.62
CA THR A 25 -14.69 4.52 -3.55
C THR A 25 -14.17 3.68 -2.38
N GLN A 26 -12.88 3.82 -2.05
CA GLN A 26 -12.33 3.22 -0.85
C GLN A 26 -12.69 4.08 0.37
N LEU A 27 -13.49 3.50 1.26
CA LEU A 27 -14.01 4.18 2.46
C LEU A 27 -13.00 4.08 3.61
N ALA A 28 -12.43 2.89 3.82
CA ALA A 28 -11.38 2.65 4.79
C ALA A 28 -10.56 1.40 4.41
N ILE A 29 -9.31 1.35 4.88
CA ILE A 29 -8.41 0.20 4.69
C ILE A 29 -7.52 0.06 5.92
N PHE A 30 -7.21 -1.18 6.31
CA PHE A 30 -6.32 -1.44 7.44
C PHE A 30 -5.17 -2.40 7.09
N PRO A 31 -3.93 -2.08 7.51
CA PRO A 31 -3.52 -0.83 8.16
C PRO A 31 -3.70 0.38 7.22
N GLU A 32 -3.79 1.61 7.76
CA GLU A 32 -4.05 2.82 6.94
C GLU A 32 -3.00 3.05 5.83
N THR A 33 -1.77 2.53 6.04
CA THR A 33 -0.66 2.61 5.08
C THR A 33 -0.78 1.59 3.93
N ALA A 34 -1.68 0.63 4.04
CA ALA A 34 -1.85 -0.42 3.04
C ALA A 34 -2.37 0.14 1.70
N LYS A 35 -2.08 -0.58 0.64
CA LYS A 35 -2.48 -0.24 -0.73
C LYS A 35 -3.16 -1.45 -1.37
N TYR A 36 -4.38 -1.21 -1.87
CA TYR A 36 -5.18 -2.23 -2.53
C TYR A 36 -4.42 -2.99 -3.63
N LEU A 37 -3.68 -2.28 -4.48
CA LEU A 37 -2.91 -2.89 -5.59
C LEU A 37 -1.75 -3.77 -5.11
N GLU A 38 -1.21 -3.52 -3.92
CA GLU A 38 -0.15 -4.32 -3.31
C GLU A 38 -0.70 -5.49 -2.49
N ARG A 39 -2.03 -5.56 -2.27
CA ARG A 39 -2.70 -6.62 -1.51
C ARG A 39 -2.13 -6.80 -0.10
N ASN A 40 -1.64 -5.74 0.52
CA ASN A 40 -0.99 -5.72 1.83
C ASN A 40 -1.90 -5.17 2.94
N PHE A 41 -3.18 -5.53 2.92
CA PHE A 41 -4.17 -5.12 3.91
C PHE A 41 -4.81 -6.34 4.58
N ILE A 42 -5.30 -6.18 5.79
CA ILE A 42 -6.13 -7.18 6.47
C ILE A 42 -7.57 -7.02 6.04
N TRP A 43 -8.09 -5.80 6.08
CA TRP A 43 -9.45 -5.54 5.64
C TRP A 43 -9.54 -4.24 4.86
N ARG A 44 -10.54 -4.18 3.97
CA ARG A 44 -10.88 -3.01 3.17
C ARG A 44 -12.39 -2.87 3.11
N LEU A 45 -12.87 -1.67 3.44
CA LEU A 45 -14.25 -1.24 3.27
C LEU A 45 -14.32 -0.30 2.06
N SER A 46 -15.22 -0.61 1.14
CA SER A 46 -15.37 0.16 -0.09
C SER A 46 -16.81 0.15 -0.56
N SER A 47 -17.18 1.15 -1.34
CA SER A 47 -18.40 1.13 -2.14
C SER A 47 -18.04 1.14 -3.62
N ALA A 48 -18.69 0.29 -4.42
CA ALA A 48 -18.50 0.28 -5.86
C ALA A 48 -19.84 0.52 -6.58
N THR A 49 -19.82 1.36 -7.61
CA THR A 49 -20.94 1.52 -8.54
C THR A 49 -20.60 0.79 -9.83
N CYS A 50 -21.37 -0.24 -10.15
CA CYS A 50 -21.30 -1.00 -11.39
C CYS A 50 -22.30 -0.41 -12.39
N GLU A 51 -21.79 0.19 -13.46
CA GLU A 51 -22.57 0.89 -14.48
C GLU A 51 -22.86 0.02 -15.71
N LYS A 52 -22.22 -1.14 -15.81
CA LYS A 52 -22.46 -2.13 -16.87
C LYS A 52 -23.38 -3.24 -16.40
N GLU A 53 -24.23 -3.72 -17.31
CA GLU A 53 -25.08 -4.88 -17.07
C GLU A 53 -24.29 -6.16 -16.83
N GLU A 54 -23.09 -6.29 -17.41
CA GLU A 54 -22.18 -7.41 -17.14
C GLU A 54 -20.82 -6.84 -16.74
N SER A 55 -20.28 -7.33 -15.62
CA SER A 55 -18.94 -6.98 -15.15
C SER A 55 -18.23 -8.19 -14.53
N ASP A 56 -16.92 -8.29 -14.75
CA ASP A 56 -16.06 -9.29 -14.11
C ASP A 56 -15.48 -8.75 -12.80
N PHE A 57 -15.50 -9.57 -11.76
CA PHE A 57 -14.87 -9.24 -10.49
C PHE A 57 -13.39 -9.62 -10.52
N SER A 58 -12.54 -8.75 -9.97
CA SER A 58 -11.11 -9.05 -9.83
C SER A 58 -10.88 -10.20 -8.84
N LYS A 59 -10.08 -11.18 -9.25
CA LYS A 59 -9.69 -12.32 -8.40
C LYS A 59 -8.68 -11.89 -7.33
N LEU A 60 -9.04 -12.16 -6.08
CA LEU A 60 -8.29 -11.90 -4.85
C LEU A 60 -8.25 -13.20 -4.03
N ALA A 61 -7.48 -14.20 -4.47
CA ALA A 61 -7.45 -15.55 -3.91
C ALA A 61 -6.99 -15.62 -2.44
N GLU A 62 -6.31 -14.58 -1.98
CA GLU A 62 -5.77 -14.39 -0.65
C GLU A 62 -6.81 -13.80 0.33
N PHE A 63 -8.01 -13.47 -0.17
CA PHE A 63 -9.05 -12.75 0.54
C PHE A 63 -10.40 -13.44 0.43
N ASP A 64 -11.24 -13.23 1.44
CA ASP A 64 -12.68 -13.45 1.42
C ASP A 64 -13.39 -12.11 1.19
N ARG A 65 -14.63 -12.17 0.68
CA ARG A 65 -15.46 -11.00 0.41
C ARG A 65 -16.84 -11.15 1.04
N VAL A 66 -17.35 -10.04 1.56
CA VAL A 66 -18.76 -9.88 1.92
C VAL A 66 -19.26 -8.65 1.19
N LEU A 67 -20.20 -8.85 0.27
CA LEU A 67 -20.78 -7.81 -0.56
C LEU A 67 -22.24 -7.62 -0.16
N MET A 68 -22.64 -6.38 0.13
CA MET A 68 -24.01 -5.97 0.35
C MET A 68 -24.46 -5.01 -0.74
N VAL A 69 -25.65 -5.18 -1.28
CA VAL A 69 -26.19 -4.28 -2.30
C VAL A 69 -26.78 -3.04 -1.61
N LEU A 70 -26.25 -1.86 -1.92
CA LEU A 70 -26.79 -0.59 -1.44
C LEU A 70 -27.89 -0.04 -2.34
N GLN A 71 -27.92 -0.40 -3.63
CA GLN A 71 -28.95 0.04 -4.56
C GLN A 71 -29.00 -0.89 -5.77
N GLY A 72 -30.22 -1.18 -6.24
CA GLY A 72 -30.47 -2.03 -7.42
C GLY A 72 -30.49 -3.53 -7.08
N ASP A 73 -30.40 -4.36 -8.13
CA ASP A 73 -30.46 -5.81 -8.05
C ASP A 73 -29.31 -6.42 -8.85
N VAL A 74 -28.73 -7.52 -8.37
CA VAL A 74 -27.63 -8.21 -9.04
C VAL A 74 -27.77 -9.72 -8.96
N VAL A 75 -27.28 -10.39 -10.00
CA VAL A 75 -26.97 -11.82 -9.99
C VAL A 75 -25.46 -12.00 -9.99
N LEU A 76 -24.91 -12.59 -8.92
CA LEU A 76 -23.51 -12.99 -8.85
C LEU A 76 -23.39 -14.45 -9.26
N ALA A 77 -22.69 -14.70 -10.38
CA ALA A 77 -22.35 -16.03 -10.84
C ALA A 77 -20.91 -16.36 -10.43
N HIS A 78 -20.75 -17.17 -9.38
CA HIS A 78 -19.47 -17.74 -8.99
C HIS A 78 -19.26 -19.01 -9.81
N GLN A 79 -18.45 -18.89 -10.86
CA GLN A 79 -18.23 -19.95 -11.85
C GLN A 79 -17.87 -21.27 -11.19
N ASP A 80 -18.58 -22.33 -11.58
CA ASP A 80 -18.41 -23.70 -11.08
C ASP A 80 -18.65 -23.88 -9.56
N VAL A 81 -19.25 -22.89 -8.89
CA VAL A 81 -19.57 -22.94 -7.46
C VAL A 81 -21.07 -22.77 -7.21
N ARG A 82 -21.63 -21.56 -7.42
CA ARG A 82 -23.04 -21.23 -7.17
C ARG A 82 -23.44 -19.90 -7.80
N VAL A 83 -24.75 -19.65 -7.83
CA VAL A 83 -25.32 -18.36 -8.21
C VAL A 83 -26.00 -17.75 -6.99
N ALA A 84 -25.75 -16.46 -6.74
CA ALA A 84 -26.47 -15.65 -5.76
C ALA A 84 -27.30 -14.59 -6.48
N ARG A 85 -28.52 -14.33 -6.00
CA ARG A 85 -29.36 -13.22 -6.45
C ARG A 85 -29.58 -12.33 -5.25
N LEU A 86 -29.26 -11.05 -5.38
CA LEU A 86 -29.29 -10.09 -4.30
C LEU A 86 -30.09 -8.87 -4.73
N GLY A 87 -31.11 -8.54 -3.94
CA GLY A 87 -31.77 -7.24 -3.98
C GLY A 87 -31.14 -6.25 -3.02
N GLU A 88 -31.75 -5.07 -2.89
CA GLU A 88 -31.27 -4.04 -1.97
C GLU A 88 -31.18 -4.55 -0.53
N LEU A 89 -30.08 -4.20 0.14
CA LEU A 89 -29.73 -4.56 1.52
C LEU A 89 -29.50 -6.06 1.76
N GLU A 90 -29.59 -6.89 0.73
CA GLU A 90 -29.14 -8.28 0.79
C GLU A 90 -27.63 -8.38 0.60
N GLN A 91 -27.04 -9.45 1.15
CA GLN A 91 -25.60 -9.68 1.11
C GLN A 91 -25.23 -11.09 0.65
N ASP A 92 -24.00 -11.23 0.16
CA ASP A 92 -23.37 -12.51 -0.14
C ASP A 92 -21.91 -12.56 0.34
N SER A 93 -21.56 -13.69 0.97
CA SER A 93 -20.20 -13.99 1.43
C SER A 93 -19.57 -15.06 0.55
N PHE A 94 -18.39 -14.79 0.00
CA PHE A 94 -17.72 -15.69 -0.95
C PHE A 94 -16.20 -15.55 -0.94
N ASP A 95 -15.51 -16.58 -1.42
CA ASP A 95 -14.06 -16.59 -1.58
C ASP A 95 -13.66 -15.61 -2.71
N GLY A 96 -12.77 -14.67 -2.42
CA GLY A 96 -12.29 -13.68 -3.37
C GLY A 96 -11.53 -14.28 -4.56
N GLY A 97 -11.08 -15.52 -4.46
CA GLY A 97 -10.45 -16.29 -5.54
C GLY A 97 -11.41 -16.82 -6.60
N TYR A 98 -12.72 -16.82 -6.33
CA TYR A 98 -13.72 -17.29 -7.30
C TYR A 98 -13.72 -16.44 -8.57
N SER A 99 -13.90 -17.12 -9.71
CA SER A 99 -14.20 -16.45 -10.97
C SER A 99 -15.66 -15.97 -10.90
N THR A 100 -15.85 -14.70 -10.58
CA THR A 100 -17.19 -14.14 -10.31
C THR A 100 -17.57 -13.14 -11.40
N LYS A 101 -18.74 -13.35 -12.01
CA LYS A 101 -19.40 -12.39 -12.90
C LYS A 101 -20.61 -11.79 -12.21
N SER A 102 -20.83 -10.50 -12.36
CA SER A 102 -22.03 -9.81 -11.89
C SER A 102 -22.92 -9.42 -13.07
N PHE A 103 -24.22 -9.68 -12.95
CA PHE A 103 -25.24 -9.26 -13.90
C PHE A 103 -26.22 -8.30 -13.23
N GLY A 104 -26.28 -7.06 -13.72
CA GLY A 104 -27.08 -5.97 -13.16
C GLY A 104 -26.24 -4.76 -12.77
N LYS A 105 -26.89 -3.60 -12.73
CA LYS A 105 -26.27 -2.33 -12.29
C LYS A 105 -26.61 -2.09 -10.83
N ILE A 106 -25.58 -2.03 -10.01
CA ILE A 106 -25.73 -1.83 -8.57
C ILE A 106 -24.76 -0.79 -8.05
N THR A 107 -25.10 -0.24 -6.89
CA THR A 107 -24.08 0.26 -5.96
C THR A 107 -23.97 -0.74 -4.82
N ASP A 108 -22.77 -1.18 -4.50
CA ASP A 108 -22.51 -2.12 -3.41
C ASP A 108 -21.70 -1.48 -2.27
N TYR A 109 -21.72 -2.15 -1.13
CA TYR A 109 -20.78 -2.00 -0.03
C TYR A 109 -20.05 -3.32 0.13
N ASN A 110 -18.73 -3.28 0.10
CA ASN A 110 -17.88 -4.45 -0.03
C ASN A 110 -16.81 -4.44 1.04
N LEU A 111 -16.87 -5.45 1.91
CA LEU A 111 -15.83 -5.84 2.85
C LEU A 111 -14.94 -6.89 2.17
N ILE A 112 -13.66 -6.58 2.01
CA ILE A 112 -12.65 -7.54 1.58
C ILE A 112 -11.77 -7.83 2.79
N LEU A 113 -11.56 -9.11 3.12
CA LEU A 113 -10.90 -9.55 4.34
C LEU A 113 -9.84 -10.60 4.03
N ALA A 114 -8.63 -10.47 4.58
CA ALA A 114 -7.57 -11.45 4.42
C ALA A 114 -7.98 -12.78 5.06
N LYS A 115 -7.72 -13.90 4.36
CA LYS A 115 -8.09 -15.24 4.84
C LYS A 115 -7.53 -15.52 6.24
N GLY A 116 -8.31 -16.24 7.05
CA GLY A 116 -7.99 -16.55 8.44
C GLY A 116 -8.58 -15.57 9.47
N ASN A 117 -9.13 -14.45 9.02
CA ASN A 117 -9.86 -13.50 9.85
C ASN A 117 -11.38 -13.71 9.73
N LYS A 118 -12.18 -13.05 10.59
CA LYS A 118 -13.65 -13.07 10.51
C LYS A 118 -14.20 -11.69 10.25
N GLY A 119 -15.22 -11.63 9.40
CA GLY A 119 -15.98 -10.41 9.22
C GLY A 119 -17.28 -10.68 8.49
N PHE A 120 -18.26 -9.83 8.75
CA PHE A 120 -19.59 -9.91 8.16
C PHE A 120 -20.23 -8.53 8.18
N LEU A 121 -21.30 -8.39 7.39
CA LEU A 121 -22.08 -7.17 7.30
C LEU A 121 -23.47 -7.43 7.87
N ASP A 122 -24.05 -6.39 8.46
CA ASP A 122 -25.46 -6.36 8.84
C ASP A 122 -26.03 -4.95 8.61
N VAL A 123 -27.35 -4.86 8.62
CA VAL A 123 -28.07 -3.59 8.47
C VAL A 123 -28.68 -3.23 9.81
N ILE A 124 -28.39 -2.02 10.26
CA ILE A 124 -29.04 -1.40 11.40
C ILE A 124 -30.00 -0.35 10.86
N THR A 125 -31.26 -0.44 11.25
CA THR A 125 -32.26 0.62 11.04
C THR A 125 -32.37 1.40 12.34
N PRO A 126 -31.74 2.58 12.47
CA PRO A 126 -31.84 3.38 13.68
C PRO A 126 -33.28 3.85 13.87
N GLY A 127 -33.74 3.82 15.12
CA GLY A 127 -35.03 4.38 15.52
C GLY A 127 -34.89 5.69 16.30
N PRO A 128 -36.02 6.30 16.69
CA PRO A 128 -36.01 7.53 17.50
C PRO A 128 -35.44 7.32 18.90
N ASN A 129 -35.46 6.07 19.40
CA ASN A 129 -34.90 5.69 20.69
C ASN A 129 -33.50 5.12 20.50
N SER A 130 -32.63 5.40 21.46
CA SER A 130 -31.28 4.82 21.51
C SER A 130 -31.36 3.30 21.63
N GLN A 131 -30.66 2.60 20.74
CA GLN A 131 -30.48 1.15 20.76
C GLN A 131 -28.99 0.80 20.81
N THR A 132 -28.64 -0.30 21.46
CA THR A 132 -27.28 -0.82 21.49
C THR A 132 -27.16 -1.93 20.45
N PRO A 133 -26.33 -1.76 19.42
CA PRO A 133 -26.13 -2.81 18.42
C PRO A 133 -25.50 -4.07 19.03
N GLU A 134 -26.02 -5.25 18.66
CA GLU A 134 -25.47 -6.53 19.13
C GLU A 134 -24.07 -6.77 18.57
N LEU A 135 -23.13 -7.18 19.41
CA LEU A 135 -21.76 -7.48 18.99
C LEU A 135 -21.55 -8.99 18.98
N GLU A 136 -20.96 -9.49 17.90
CA GLU A 136 -20.46 -10.85 17.89
C GLU A 136 -19.21 -10.97 18.76
N SER A 137 -18.92 -12.19 19.20
CA SER A 137 -17.77 -12.48 20.06
C SER A 137 -16.95 -13.63 19.50
N TYR A 138 -15.69 -13.33 19.16
CA TYR A 138 -14.70 -14.31 18.71
C TYR A 138 -13.43 -14.15 19.55
N PRO A 139 -13.34 -14.78 20.73
CA PRO A 139 -12.24 -14.58 21.68
C PRO A 139 -10.84 -14.96 21.16
N GLU A 140 -10.77 -15.72 20.07
CA GLU A 140 -9.52 -16.13 19.41
C GLU A 140 -8.80 -15.00 18.67
N TYR A 141 -9.46 -13.87 18.45
CA TYR A 141 -8.87 -12.69 17.81
C TYR A 141 -8.46 -11.63 18.83
N GLU A 142 -7.35 -10.94 18.56
CA GLU A 142 -6.82 -9.89 19.44
C GLU A 142 -7.42 -8.52 19.16
N GLN A 143 -7.77 -8.24 17.89
CA GLN A 143 -8.24 -6.94 17.44
C GLN A 143 -9.67 -7.03 16.92
N PHE A 144 -10.41 -5.94 17.11
CA PHE A 144 -11.78 -5.79 16.66
C PHE A 144 -11.99 -4.41 16.03
N THR A 145 -12.62 -4.39 14.86
CA THR A 145 -13.06 -3.17 14.18
C THR A 145 -14.56 -3.21 13.95
N GLN A 146 -15.21 -2.08 14.23
CA GLN A 146 -16.56 -1.79 13.77
C GLN A 146 -16.54 -0.68 12.73
N GLY A 147 -17.13 -0.94 11.57
CA GLY A 147 -17.41 0.08 10.57
C GLY A 147 -18.91 0.39 10.54
N TYR A 148 -19.30 1.67 10.48
CA TYR A 148 -20.68 2.10 10.26
C TYR A 148 -20.72 3.03 9.04
N TYR A 149 -21.42 2.61 7.99
CA TYR A 149 -21.65 3.40 6.79
C TYR A 149 -23.09 3.89 6.75
N CYS A 150 -23.30 5.19 6.64
CA CYS A 150 -24.65 5.75 6.52
C CYS A 150 -25.07 5.75 5.05
N ARG A 151 -26.03 4.89 4.70
CA ARG A 151 -26.57 4.80 3.33
C ARG A 151 -27.51 5.97 3.04
N ASP A 152 -28.47 6.18 3.94
CA ASP A 152 -29.53 7.18 3.85
C ASP A 152 -29.98 7.63 5.25
N GLY A 153 -30.79 8.68 5.31
CA GLY A 153 -31.25 9.27 6.57
C GLY A 153 -30.12 9.92 7.35
N PHE A 154 -29.97 9.55 8.63
CA PHE A 154 -28.88 9.97 9.50
C PHE A 154 -28.79 9.05 10.73
N ALA A 155 -27.61 8.96 11.33
CA ALA A 155 -27.45 8.29 12.61
C ALA A 155 -26.64 9.10 13.60
N THR A 156 -27.13 9.16 14.82
CA THR A 156 -26.42 9.69 15.97
C THR A 156 -25.85 8.51 16.73
N ILE A 157 -24.52 8.41 16.76
CA ILE A 157 -23.78 7.34 17.41
C ILE A 157 -23.17 7.93 18.68
N THR A 158 -23.42 7.28 19.82
CA THR A 158 -22.80 7.66 21.10
C THR A 158 -21.81 6.59 21.51
N ILE A 159 -20.59 7.01 21.81
CA ILE A 159 -19.46 6.15 22.14
C ILE A 159 -18.88 6.66 23.46
N ASP A 160 -18.93 5.86 24.52
CA ASP A 160 -18.43 6.21 25.86
C ASP A 160 -18.91 7.60 26.35
N GLY A 161 -20.13 7.99 25.95
CA GLY A 161 -20.77 9.27 26.31
C GLY A 161 -20.51 10.42 25.35
N GLU A 162 -19.61 10.28 24.37
CA GLU A 162 -19.43 11.25 23.29
C GLU A 162 -20.36 10.93 22.13
N THR A 163 -21.11 11.94 21.70
CA THR A 163 -22.12 11.79 20.64
C THR A 163 -21.66 12.43 19.34
N MET A 164 -21.76 11.69 18.24
CA MET A 164 -21.42 12.14 16.90
C MET A 164 -22.55 11.82 15.92
N MET A 165 -22.70 12.67 14.89
CA MET A 165 -23.68 12.46 13.82
C MET A 165 -22.96 11.95 12.57
N LEU A 166 -23.51 10.88 11.99
CA LEU A 166 -23.12 10.29 10.72
C LEU A 166 -24.21 10.58 9.70
N THR A 167 -23.84 11.22 8.60
CA THR A 167 -24.77 11.57 7.49
C THR A 167 -24.51 10.68 6.27
N PRO A 168 -25.44 10.65 5.28
CA PRO A 168 -25.33 9.76 4.14
C PRO A 168 -24.00 9.90 3.40
N GLY A 169 -23.42 8.76 3.02
CA GLY A 169 -22.11 8.66 2.37
C GLY A 169 -20.91 8.69 3.33
N GLN A 170 -21.10 8.97 4.61
CA GLN A 170 -19.99 8.96 5.59
C GLN A 170 -19.75 7.56 6.17
N GLN A 171 -18.50 7.30 6.51
CA GLN A 171 -18.04 6.06 7.13
C GLN A 171 -17.41 6.36 8.50
N LEU A 172 -17.95 5.78 9.57
CA LEU A 172 -17.27 5.70 10.86
C LEU A 172 -16.49 4.38 10.94
N VAL A 173 -15.27 4.42 11.45
CA VAL A 173 -14.48 3.24 11.82
C VAL A 173 -14.09 3.37 13.29
N ILE A 174 -14.27 2.30 14.06
CA ILE A 174 -13.88 2.19 15.46
C ILE A 174 -12.96 0.99 15.58
N ASN A 175 -11.73 1.20 16.01
CA ASN A 175 -10.74 0.16 16.27
C ASN A 175 -10.54 0.01 17.78
N CYS A 176 -10.54 -1.24 18.26
CA CYS A 176 -10.28 -1.55 19.65
C CYS A 176 -9.68 -2.96 19.81
N GLU A 177 -9.07 -3.19 20.97
CA GLU A 177 -8.71 -4.54 21.39
C GLU A 177 -10.00 -5.36 21.60
N ASN A 178 -9.97 -6.62 21.17
CA ASN A 178 -11.11 -7.51 21.33
C ASN A 178 -11.43 -7.73 22.82
N GLY A 179 -12.73 -7.82 23.14
CA GLY A 179 -13.22 -7.88 24.52
C GLY A 179 -13.19 -6.55 25.28
N LYS A 180 -12.71 -5.46 24.67
CA LYS A 180 -12.74 -4.10 25.24
C LYS A 180 -13.51 -3.12 24.35
N ALA A 181 -14.56 -3.60 23.70
CA ALA A 181 -15.43 -2.76 22.88
C ALA A 181 -16.08 -1.66 23.75
N PRO A 182 -16.16 -0.41 23.25
CA PRO A 182 -16.78 0.70 23.97
C PRO A 182 -18.28 0.49 24.16
N ALA A 183 -18.85 1.20 25.12
CA ALA A 183 -20.29 1.31 25.22
C ALA A 183 -20.80 2.14 24.03
N LEU A 184 -21.48 1.47 23.10
CA LEU A 184 -21.99 2.09 21.87
C LEU A 184 -23.52 2.08 21.86
N SER A 185 -24.10 3.21 21.50
CA SER A 185 -25.52 3.30 21.17
C SER A 185 -25.76 4.10 19.90
N VAL A 186 -26.86 3.81 19.23
CA VAL A 186 -27.24 4.44 17.97
C VAL A 186 -28.71 4.83 18.02
N MET A 187 -29.04 5.99 17.45
CA MET A 187 -30.39 6.47 17.21
C MET A 187 -30.42 7.23 15.88
N GLY A 188 -31.59 7.44 15.28
CA GLY A 188 -31.71 8.19 14.04
C GLY A 188 -32.82 7.66 13.14
N GLU A 189 -32.59 7.75 11.84
CA GLU A 189 -33.53 7.32 10.79
C GLU A 189 -32.74 6.81 9.58
N GLY A 190 -33.30 5.86 8.83
CA GLY A 190 -32.72 5.33 7.60
C GLY A 190 -31.94 4.04 7.83
N HIS A 191 -30.89 3.83 7.03
CA HIS A 191 -30.12 2.58 7.03
C HIS A 191 -28.64 2.81 7.26
N LEU A 192 -28.10 2.10 8.25
CA LEU A 192 -26.67 1.95 8.45
C LEU A 192 -26.25 0.56 8.01
N VAL A 193 -25.20 0.47 7.20
CA VAL A 193 -24.48 -0.78 6.97
C VAL A 193 -23.38 -0.87 8.01
N ARG A 194 -23.42 -1.91 8.84
CA ARG A 194 -22.38 -2.18 9.83
C ARG A 194 -21.48 -3.30 9.34
N ALA A 195 -20.18 -3.10 9.48
CA ALA A 195 -19.17 -4.13 9.35
C ALA A 195 -18.59 -4.46 10.72
N GLN A 196 -18.56 -5.74 11.07
CA GLN A 196 -17.84 -6.23 12.25
C GLN A 196 -16.68 -7.08 11.76
N ILE A 197 -15.46 -6.79 12.23
CA ILE A 197 -14.24 -7.39 11.71
C ILE A 197 -13.34 -7.80 12.88
N PHE A 198 -12.99 -9.08 12.95
CA PHE A 198 -12.16 -9.69 13.98
C PHE A 198 -10.91 -10.26 13.33
N TYR A 199 -9.75 -9.83 13.82
CA TYR A 199 -8.48 -10.15 13.18
C TYR A 199 -7.31 -10.14 14.16
N ASN A 200 -6.22 -10.78 13.73
CA ASN A 200 -4.93 -10.66 14.39
C ASN A 200 -4.02 -9.78 13.54
N TYR A 201 -3.39 -8.80 14.17
CA TYR A 201 -2.46 -7.91 13.49
C TYR A 201 -1.20 -7.73 14.32
N HIS A 202 -0.13 -8.37 13.84
CA HIS A 202 1.21 -8.11 14.30
C HIS A 202 1.92 -7.32 13.20
N GLN A 203 2.20 -6.05 13.47
CA GLN A 203 2.78 -5.14 12.48
C GLN A 203 4.07 -5.69 11.85
N GLU A 204 4.89 -6.39 12.64
CA GLU A 204 6.15 -7.01 12.21
C GLU A 204 5.94 -8.09 11.13
N GLU A 205 4.79 -8.76 11.13
CA GLU A 205 4.49 -9.84 10.19
C GLU A 205 3.95 -9.31 8.86
N MET A 206 3.17 -8.22 8.89
CA MET A 206 2.32 -7.81 7.77
C MET A 206 2.74 -6.50 7.08
N GLY A 207 3.59 -5.68 7.71
CA GLY A 207 4.01 -4.40 7.15
C GLY A 207 5.47 -4.05 7.45
N PRO A 208 5.98 -2.98 6.83
CA PRO A 208 7.32 -2.48 7.13
C PRO A 208 7.39 -1.98 8.57
N THR A 209 8.53 -2.19 9.22
CA THR A 209 8.78 -1.62 10.54
C THR A 209 8.73 -0.09 10.46
N ILE A 210 7.77 0.54 11.14
CA ILE A 210 7.69 2.01 11.16
C ILE A 210 8.84 2.54 11.99
N ILE A 211 9.77 3.23 11.33
CA ILE A 211 10.89 3.91 11.96
C ILE A 211 10.49 5.38 12.16
N PRO A 212 10.43 5.89 13.41
CA PRO A 212 10.12 7.29 13.64
C PRO A 212 11.21 8.18 13.06
N LYS A 213 10.81 9.25 12.36
CA LYS A 213 11.74 10.18 11.75
C LYS A 213 12.43 11.02 12.81
N GLU A 214 13.75 10.94 12.85
CA GLU A 214 14.60 11.70 13.76
C GLU A 214 15.39 12.79 13.01
N LYS A 215 15.87 13.80 13.74
CA LYS A 215 16.76 14.82 13.15
C LYS A 215 18.09 14.17 12.79
N ALA A 216 18.67 14.61 11.67
CA ALA A 216 19.96 14.09 11.20
C ALA A 216 21.05 14.27 12.27
N CYS A 217 21.79 13.20 12.53
CA CYS A 217 22.91 13.19 13.46
C CYS A 217 24.22 12.87 12.76
N PHE A 218 25.34 13.00 13.46
CA PHE A 218 26.65 12.66 12.91
C PHE A 218 26.79 11.16 12.60
N ASP A 219 26.05 10.29 13.29
CA ASP A 219 26.05 8.86 12.97
C ASP A 219 25.33 8.53 11.66
N ASP A 220 24.35 9.33 11.25
CA ASP A 220 23.75 9.25 9.92
C ASP A 220 24.76 9.63 8.85
N TYR A 221 25.59 10.65 9.12
CA TYR A 221 26.65 11.05 8.21
C TYR A 221 27.69 9.94 8.02
N LYS A 222 28.12 9.28 9.10
CA LYS A 222 29.00 8.10 9.01
C LYS A 222 28.36 6.97 8.20
N ALA A 223 27.06 6.74 8.38
CA ALA A 223 26.34 5.75 7.59
C ALA A 223 26.30 6.14 6.10
N CYS A 224 26.14 7.43 5.78
CA CYS A 224 26.20 7.93 4.40
C CYS A 224 27.58 7.76 3.76
N ILE A 225 28.67 7.94 4.52
CA ILE A 225 30.03 7.61 4.03
C ILE A 225 30.11 6.14 3.64
N PHE A 226 29.59 5.25 4.48
CA PHE A 226 29.56 3.82 4.16
C PHE A 226 28.72 3.55 2.91
N LEU A 227 27.49 4.07 2.83
CA LEU A 227 26.60 3.86 1.69
C LEU A 227 27.22 4.36 0.37
N ALA A 228 27.67 5.61 0.33
CA ALA A 228 28.24 6.23 -0.87
C ALA A 228 29.42 5.44 -1.45
N ASN A 229 30.23 4.84 -0.57
CA ASN A 229 31.44 4.10 -0.96
C ASN A 229 31.23 2.59 -1.10
N THR A 230 29.99 2.08 -1.01
CA THR A 230 29.69 0.63 -1.14
C THR A 230 28.71 0.31 -2.26
N GLN A 231 28.16 1.31 -2.96
CA GLN A 231 27.18 1.13 -4.04
C GLN A 231 27.79 0.68 -5.40
N PHE A 232 29.08 0.34 -5.48
CA PHE A 232 29.70 -0.05 -6.74
C PHE A 232 29.65 -1.57 -6.99
N ARG A 233 29.68 -1.96 -8.27
CA ARG A 233 29.69 -3.38 -8.67
C ARG A 233 30.92 -4.10 -8.11
N GLY A 234 30.67 -5.11 -7.28
CA GLY A 234 31.72 -5.93 -6.66
C GLY A 234 32.14 -5.48 -5.26
N ALA A 235 31.51 -4.45 -4.69
CA ALA A 235 31.75 -4.05 -3.31
C ALA A 235 31.61 -5.21 -2.30
N SER A 236 30.69 -6.15 -2.55
CA SER A 236 30.47 -7.34 -1.71
C SER A 236 31.63 -8.35 -1.71
N PHE A 237 32.55 -8.30 -2.68
CA PHE A 237 33.79 -9.09 -2.66
C PHE A 237 34.83 -8.47 -1.72
N ILE A 238 34.84 -7.14 -1.59
CA ILE A 238 35.77 -6.40 -0.74
C ILE A 238 35.24 -6.35 0.70
N PHE A 239 33.96 -6.03 0.88
CA PHE A 239 33.31 -5.90 2.17
C PHE A 239 32.38 -7.08 2.44
N LYS A 240 32.88 -8.10 3.14
CA LYS A 240 32.10 -9.30 3.52
C LYS A 240 30.79 -8.95 4.25
N LYS A 241 30.78 -7.85 5.02
CA LYS A 241 29.61 -7.37 5.76
C LYS A 241 28.41 -7.05 4.85
N LEU A 242 28.63 -6.66 3.60
CA LEU A 242 27.56 -6.40 2.64
C LEU A 242 26.77 -7.66 2.27
N LYS A 243 27.34 -8.86 2.47
CA LYS A 243 26.64 -10.12 2.18
C LYS A 243 25.59 -10.48 3.22
N SER A 244 25.69 -9.94 4.44
CA SER A 244 24.74 -10.16 5.52
C SER A 244 23.83 -8.96 5.75
N GLN A 245 24.02 -7.87 4.98
CA GLN A 245 23.23 -6.65 5.13
C GLN A 245 22.19 -6.55 4.03
N TRP A 246 20.99 -6.15 4.43
CA TRP A 246 19.88 -5.80 3.54
C TRP A 246 19.44 -4.37 3.83
N TYR A 247 19.04 -3.65 2.79
CA TYR A 247 18.49 -2.31 2.91
C TYR A 247 16.99 -2.39 2.70
N ASP A 248 16.23 -1.77 3.60
CA ASP A 248 14.78 -1.77 3.46
C ASP A 248 14.28 -1.01 2.22
N GLU A 249 12.98 -1.07 1.98
CA GLU A 249 12.35 -0.48 0.79
C GLU A 249 12.55 1.04 0.72
N GLU A 250 12.48 1.75 1.86
CA GLU A 250 12.64 3.20 1.92
C GLU A 250 14.07 3.62 1.59
N LEU A 251 15.07 2.98 2.21
CA LEU A 251 16.47 3.27 1.95
C LEU A 251 16.85 2.87 0.52
N THR A 252 16.41 1.70 0.05
CA THR A 252 16.64 1.24 -1.33
C THR A 252 16.04 2.20 -2.36
N ALA A 253 14.84 2.71 -2.13
CA ALA A 253 14.22 3.70 -3.02
C ALA A 253 15.01 5.03 -3.06
N ALA A 254 15.51 5.49 -1.91
CA ALA A 254 16.33 6.69 -1.82
C ALA A 254 17.67 6.55 -2.57
N ILE A 255 18.36 5.41 -2.38
CA ILE A 255 19.61 5.09 -3.09
C ILE A 255 19.38 5.05 -4.59
N ASN A 256 18.35 4.31 -5.04
CA ASN A 256 17.99 4.20 -6.45
C ASN A 256 17.72 5.57 -7.12
N LYS A 257 17.19 6.54 -6.37
CA LYS A 257 16.95 7.89 -6.89
C LYS A 257 18.26 8.62 -7.22
N ILE A 258 19.29 8.46 -6.38
CA ILE A 258 20.62 9.05 -6.58
C ILE A 258 21.33 8.33 -7.74
N GLU A 259 21.28 7.00 -7.75
CA GLU A 259 21.98 6.19 -8.76
C GLU A 259 21.42 6.35 -10.17
N LYS A 260 20.08 6.40 -10.32
CA LYS A 260 19.45 6.60 -11.64
C LYS A 260 19.82 7.93 -12.28
N LEU A 261 20.06 8.96 -11.46
CA LEU A 261 20.46 10.28 -11.92
C LEU A 261 21.98 10.38 -12.14
N TYR A 262 22.75 9.34 -11.78
CA TYR A 262 24.22 9.34 -11.77
C TYR A 262 24.80 10.58 -11.07
N LEU A 263 24.09 11.08 -10.05
CA LEU A 263 24.33 12.42 -9.50
C LEU A 263 25.74 12.53 -8.87
N THR A 264 26.16 11.50 -8.14
CA THR A 264 27.52 11.43 -7.56
C THR A 264 28.59 11.38 -8.64
N PHE A 265 28.40 10.56 -9.67
CA PHE A 265 29.34 10.46 -10.79
C PHE A 265 29.50 11.79 -11.52
N PHE A 266 28.40 12.46 -11.86
CA PHE A 266 28.47 13.75 -12.57
C PHE A 266 29.10 14.84 -11.71
N ILE A 267 28.68 15.00 -10.45
CA ILE A 267 29.23 16.03 -9.57
C ILE A 267 30.73 15.78 -9.31
N GLY A 268 31.11 14.52 -9.04
CA GLY A 268 32.51 14.14 -8.87
C GLY A 268 33.36 14.40 -10.13
N THR A 269 32.82 14.09 -11.31
CA THR A 269 33.52 14.28 -12.59
C THR A 269 33.62 15.76 -12.95
N PHE A 270 32.57 16.56 -12.78
CA PHE A 270 32.61 17.99 -13.08
C PHE A 270 33.56 18.73 -12.15
N GLY A 271 33.58 18.40 -10.87
CA GLY A 271 34.53 19.01 -9.95
C GLY A 271 35.97 18.59 -10.21
N PHE A 272 36.21 17.32 -10.59
CA PHE A 272 37.52 16.88 -11.07
C PHE A 272 37.95 17.64 -12.33
N ALA A 273 37.06 17.78 -13.31
CA ALA A 273 37.33 18.51 -14.55
C ALA A 273 37.63 19.99 -14.28
N ALA A 274 36.90 20.63 -13.37
CA ALA A 274 37.17 22.01 -12.96
C ALA A 274 38.55 22.16 -12.31
N LEU A 275 38.94 21.24 -11.43
CA LEU A 275 40.28 21.20 -10.84
C LEU A 275 41.36 20.95 -11.88
N ALA A 276 41.09 20.07 -12.86
CA ALA A 276 42.00 19.82 -13.95
C ALA A 276 42.22 21.09 -14.79
N VAL A 277 41.15 21.78 -15.19
CA VAL A 277 41.26 23.05 -15.92
C VAL A 277 42.04 24.10 -15.13
N TYR A 278 41.76 24.23 -13.83
CA TYR A 278 42.46 25.16 -12.95
C TYR A 278 43.95 24.83 -12.79
N GLY A 279 44.31 23.55 -12.79
CA GLY A 279 45.66 23.06 -12.58
C GLY A 279 46.59 23.12 -13.80
N LEU A 280 46.05 23.18 -15.02
CA LEU A 280 46.82 23.08 -16.28
C LEU A 280 48.01 24.05 -16.39
N GLU A 281 47.89 25.25 -15.83
CA GLU A 281 48.95 26.28 -15.87
C GLU A 281 49.57 26.57 -14.48
N ARG A 282 49.06 25.92 -13.42
CA ARG A 282 49.39 26.28 -12.03
C ARG A 282 50.13 25.19 -11.27
N PHE A 283 49.97 23.93 -11.66
CA PHE A 283 50.49 22.79 -10.90
C PHE A 283 51.61 22.08 -11.63
N THR A 284 52.65 21.75 -10.88
CA THR A 284 53.77 20.91 -11.29
C THR A 284 53.59 19.49 -10.77
N GLY A 285 54.33 18.51 -11.31
CA GLY A 285 54.01 17.07 -11.20
C GLY A 285 53.53 16.55 -9.84
N ILE A 286 54.17 16.94 -8.72
CA ILE A 286 53.75 16.46 -7.38
C ILE A 286 52.48 17.14 -6.86
N GLU A 287 52.24 18.40 -7.22
CA GLU A 287 51.04 19.17 -6.86
C GLU A 287 49.81 18.57 -7.54
N TRP A 288 49.95 18.08 -8.77
CA TRP A 288 48.91 17.31 -9.44
C TRP A 288 48.49 16.07 -8.65
N VAL A 289 49.46 15.29 -8.17
CA VAL A 289 49.17 14.09 -7.38
C VAL A 289 48.43 14.47 -6.09
N LEU A 290 48.89 15.50 -5.39
CA LEU A 290 48.24 15.97 -4.15
C LEU A 290 46.81 16.45 -4.38
N TRP A 291 46.57 17.21 -5.45
CA TRP A 291 45.22 17.71 -5.77
C TRP A 291 44.27 16.62 -6.23
N ILE A 292 44.75 15.65 -7.02
CA ILE A 292 43.95 14.51 -7.44
C ILE A 292 43.54 13.68 -6.22
N VAL A 293 44.51 13.34 -5.35
CA VAL A 293 44.23 12.61 -4.10
C VAL A 293 43.29 13.42 -3.20
N GLY A 294 43.54 14.71 -3.04
CA GLY A 294 42.72 15.62 -2.25
C GLY A 294 41.28 15.68 -2.76
N TRP A 295 41.07 15.77 -4.08
CA TRP A 295 39.74 15.76 -4.68
C TRP A 295 39.00 14.45 -4.40
N PHE A 296 39.65 13.31 -4.60
CA PHE A 296 39.02 12.02 -4.30
C PHE A 296 38.68 11.89 -2.81
N LEU A 297 39.54 12.36 -1.90
CA LEU A 297 39.21 12.39 -0.47
C LEU A 297 38.00 13.28 -0.17
N ILE A 298 37.92 14.46 -0.78
CA ILE A 298 36.78 15.37 -0.65
C ILE A 298 35.50 14.71 -1.19
N ASP A 299 35.56 14.05 -2.35
CA ASP A 299 34.40 13.38 -2.91
C ASP A 299 33.92 12.21 -2.03
N ILE A 300 34.86 11.34 -1.62
CA ILE A 300 34.61 10.14 -0.80
C ILE A 300 34.04 10.48 0.58
N PHE A 301 34.54 11.54 1.23
CA PHE A 301 34.21 11.86 2.62
C PHE A 301 33.26 13.02 2.79
N LEU A 302 33.07 13.89 1.78
CA LEU A 302 32.23 15.09 1.86
C LEU A 302 31.12 15.09 0.81
N ILE A 303 31.46 15.19 -0.48
CA ILE A 303 30.48 15.46 -1.53
C ILE A 303 29.46 14.32 -1.65
N SER A 304 29.94 13.10 -1.92
CA SER A 304 29.07 11.95 -2.11
C SER A 304 28.26 11.63 -0.84
N PRO A 305 28.85 11.57 0.36
CA PRO A 305 28.09 11.37 1.61
C PRO A 305 27.03 12.46 1.87
N SER A 306 27.31 13.73 1.57
CA SER A 306 26.33 14.81 1.73
C SER A 306 25.13 14.67 0.78
N LEU A 307 25.36 14.22 -0.45
CA LEU A 307 24.27 13.93 -1.40
C LEU A 307 23.37 12.80 -0.90
N TYR A 308 23.97 11.73 -0.34
CA TYR A 308 23.21 10.66 0.31
C TYR A 308 22.43 11.22 1.50
N LEU A 309 23.07 11.95 2.41
CA LEU A 309 22.42 12.52 3.60
C LEU A 309 21.19 13.37 3.25
N ALA A 310 21.19 14.06 2.11
CA ALA A 310 20.05 14.86 1.67
C ALA A 310 18.80 14.01 1.37
N VAL A 311 18.96 12.79 0.86
CA VAL A 311 17.86 11.98 0.31
C VAL A 311 17.50 10.78 1.19
N VAL A 312 18.46 10.15 1.86
CA VAL A 312 18.22 8.93 2.65
C VAL A 312 17.29 9.20 3.85
N PRO A 313 16.48 8.21 4.27
CA PRO A 313 15.67 8.33 5.49
C PRO A 313 16.56 8.35 6.74
N LYS A 314 16.08 9.02 7.81
CA LYS A 314 16.80 9.16 9.08
C LYS A 314 15.94 8.57 10.20
N PRO A 315 16.53 7.80 11.13
CA PRO A 315 17.96 7.48 11.25
C PRO A 315 18.43 6.34 10.31
N VAL A 316 19.50 6.59 9.55
CA VAL A 316 19.95 5.74 8.42
C VAL A 316 20.24 4.31 8.84
N ARG A 317 20.87 4.12 10.02
CA ARG A 317 21.25 2.79 10.51
C ARG A 317 20.06 1.87 10.75
N LYS A 318 18.89 2.39 11.14
CA LYS A 318 17.70 1.56 11.41
C LYS A 318 17.15 0.91 10.14
N HIS A 319 17.48 1.48 8.97
CA HIS A 319 17.12 0.97 7.64
C HIS A 319 18.15 -0.02 7.07
N ILE A 320 19.29 -0.22 7.74
CA ILE A 320 20.30 -1.23 7.39
C ILE A 320 20.10 -2.44 8.30
N LYS A 321 19.50 -3.50 7.75
CA LYS A 321 19.12 -4.72 8.47
C LYS A 321 20.12 -5.85 8.25
N ASP A 322 20.13 -6.82 9.17
CA ASP A 322 20.83 -8.09 8.98
C ASP A 322 19.87 -9.11 8.37
N ILE A 323 20.28 -9.78 7.29
CA ILE A 323 19.48 -10.79 6.59
C ILE A 323 19.05 -11.93 7.51
N ASN A 324 19.85 -12.26 8.54
CA ASN A 324 19.55 -13.34 9.48
C ASN A 324 18.52 -12.95 10.54
N ASN A 325 18.20 -11.66 10.67
CA ASN A 325 17.29 -11.14 11.68
C ASN A 325 16.27 -10.18 11.05
N LEU A 326 15.57 -10.67 10.03
CA LEU A 326 14.49 -9.98 9.34
C LEU A 326 13.14 -10.43 9.87
N THR A 327 12.18 -9.51 9.93
CA THR A 327 10.79 -9.86 10.25
C THR A 327 10.16 -10.71 9.13
N PRO A 328 9.06 -11.45 9.38
CA PRO A 328 8.39 -12.22 8.33
C PRO A 328 7.94 -11.37 7.13
N TYR A 329 7.59 -10.10 7.33
CA TYR A 329 7.34 -9.17 6.22
C TYR A 329 8.61 -8.90 5.41
N GLU A 330 9.70 -8.51 6.08
CA GLU A 330 10.97 -8.16 5.44
C GLU A 330 11.58 -9.35 4.67
N GLN A 331 11.44 -10.57 5.19
CA GLN A 331 11.85 -11.80 4.51
C GLN A 331 11.12 -11.97 3.16
N ARG A 332 9.80 -11.79 3.15
CA ARG A 332 9.00 -11.86 1.91
C ARG A 332 9.40 -10.79 0.90
N VAL A 333 9.71 -9.57 1.37
CA VAL A 333 10.21 -8.49 0.51
C VAL A 333 11.57 -8.86 -0.08
N LEU A 334 12.49 -9.36 0.74
CA LEU A 334 13.80 -9.82 0.30
C LEU A 334 13.69 -10.93 -0.76
N GLU A 335 12.85 -11.94 -0.52
CA GLU A 335 12.58 -13.02 -1.46
C GLU A 335 12.05 -12.49 -2.80
N LYS A 336 11.10 -11.53 -2.74
CA LYS A 336 10.56 -10.87 -3.94
C LYS A 336 11.65 -10.09 -4.69
N GLN A 337 12.53 -9.37 -3.99
CA GLN A 337 13.65 -8.66 -4.60
C GLN A 337 14.65 -9.61 -5.27
N LEU A 338 14.98 -10.73 -4.62
CA LEU A 338 15.85 -11.77 -5.17
C LEU A 338 15.24 -12.48 -6.38
N ALA A 339 13.92 -12.74 -6.34
CA ALA A 339 13.19 -13.34 -7.46
C ALA A 339 13.08 -12.39 -8.66
N THR A 340 13.10 -11.08 -8.44
CA THR A 340 12.97 -10.07 -9.48
C THR A 340 14.33 -9.83 -10.16
N ASN A 341 14.60 -10.56 -11.25
CA ASN A 341 15.72 -10.21 -12.12
C ASN A 341 15.36 -8.93 -12.90
N GLU A 342 15.87 -7.77 -12.48
CA GLU A 342 15.60 -6.45 -13.11
C GLU A 342 15.77 -6.47 -14.64
N ARG A 343 16.68 -7.32 -15.16
CA ARG A 343 16.94 -7.45 -16.59
C ARG A 343 15.80 -8.18 -17.31
N LEU A 344 15.24 -9.22 -16.68
CA LEU A 344 14.07 -9.96 -17.17
C LEU A 344 12.82 -9.09 -17.11
N GLU A 345 12.65 -8.27 -16.05
CA GLU A 345 11.52 -7.37 -15.94
C GLU A 345 11.59 -6.21 -16.94
N LYS A 346 12.77 -5.62 -17.18
CA LYS A 346 12.98 -4.64 -18.26
C LYS A 346 12.73 -5.25 -19.64
N LEU A 347 13.12 -6.50 -19.86
CA LEU A 347 12.80 -7.27 -21.07
C LEU A 347 11.29 -7.50 -21.19
N LEU A 348 10.64 -8.01 -20.15
CA LEU A 348 9.20 -8.26 -20.12
C LEU A 348 8.40 -6.98 -20.31
N LYS A 349 8.83 -5.85 -19.73
CA LYS A 349 8.20 -4.53 -19.91
C LYS A 349 8.40 -4.01 -21.34
N LYS A 350 9.57 -4.27 -21.95
CA LYS A 350 9.82 -4.02 -23.37
C LYS A 350 8.93 -4.91 -24.26
N TYR A 351 8.74 -6.18 -23.90
CA TYR A 351 7.84 -7.11 -24.60
C TYR A 351 6.36 -6.79 -24.42
N LYS A 352 5.94 -6.35 -23.22
CA LYS A 352 4.57 -5.92 -22.90
C LYS A 352 4.21 -4.64 -23.66
N ASN A 353 5.20 -3.77 -23.92
CA ASN A 353 5.04 -2.59 -24.77
C ASN A 353 5.21 -2.90 -26.27
N SER A 354 5.97 -3.93 -26.66
CA SER A 354 6.12 -4.33 -28.07
C SER A 354 4.98 -5.21 -28.57
N GLY A 355 4.16 -5.79 -27.69
CA GLY A 355 3.01 -6.61 -28.05
C GLY A 355 1.75 -5.84 -28.43
N ARG A 356 1.82 -4.51 -28.60
CA ARG A 356 0.67 -3.67 -28.98
C ARG A 356 0.56 -3.33 -30.47
N TYR A 357 1.49 -3.79 -31.31
CA TYR A 357 1.41 -3.62 -32.75
C TYR A 357 1.73 -4.93 -33.44
N GLN A 358 0.72 -5.54 -34.07
CA GLN A 358 0.93 -6.51 -35.15
C GLN A 358 0.99 -5.76 -36.47
N TYR A 359 1.98 -6.11 -37.29
CA TYR A 359 2.22 -5.53 -38.61
C TYR A 359 1.76 -6.54 -39.66
N ASP A 360 1.16 -6.06 -40.75
CA ASP A 360 0.84 -6.90 -41.91
C ASP A 360 2.10 -7.28 -42.71
N GLU A 361 1.96 -8.13 -43.74
CA GLU A 361 3.09 -8.60 -44.59
C GLU A 361 3.81 -7.46 -45.32
N ASP A 362 3.20 -6.28 -45.40
CA ASP A 362 3.75 -5.06 -46.02
C ASP A 362 4.33 -4.06 -44.99
N GLY A 363 4.32 -4.39 -43.69
CA GLY A 363 4.99 -3.63 -42.63
C GLY A 363 4.21 -2.43 -42.07
N ASN A 364 2.91 -2.33 -42.32
CA ASN A 364 2.05 -1.27 -41.77
C ASN A 364 1.48 -1.67 -40.40
N SER A 365 1.39 -0.73 -39.46
CA SER A 365 0.79 -0.97 -38.15
C SER A 365 -0.74 -1.07 -38.27
N VAL A 366 -1.33 -2.23 -37.95
CA VAL A 366 -2.78 -2.43 -38.07
C VAL A 366 -3.45 -2.24 -36.71
N GLU A 367 -4.17 -1.13 -36.53
CA GLU A 367 -5.06 -0.92 -35.39
C GLU A 367 -6.43 -1.55 -35.73
N TYR A 368 -6.73 -2.73 -35.18
CA TYR A 368 -8.09 -3.27 -35.30
C TYR A 368 -8.98 -2.65 -34.22
N PRO A 369 -10.13 -2.05 -34.59
CA PRO A 369 -11.17 -1.73 -33.61
C PRO A 369 -11.75 -3.05 -33.11
N TYR A 370 -11.81 -3.20 -31.79
CA TYR A 370 -12.42 -4.36 -31.13
C TYR A 370 -13.86 -4.52 -31.64
N LYS A 371 -14.12 -5.56 -32.44
CA LYS A 371 -15.47 -5.97 -32.81
C LYS A 371 -16.13 -6.61 -31.57
N LYS A 372 -17.33 -6.12 -31.25
CA LYS A 372 -18.31 -6.84 -30.43
C LYS A 372 -18.63 -8.18 -31.09
N GLU A 373 -18.47 -9.27 -30.36
CA GLU A 373 -19.43 -10.39 -30.30
C GLU A 373 -19.54 -10.85 -28.85
#